data_AF-A0A944Z6H6-F1
#
_entry.id   AF-A0A944Z6H6-F1
#
_cell.length_a   1.000
_cell.length_b   1.000
_cell.length_c   1.000
_cell.angle_alpha   90.00
_cell.angle_beta   90.00
_cell.angle_gamma   90.00
#
_symmetry.space_group_name_H-M   'P 1'
#
loop_
_entity.id
_entity.type
_entity.pdbx_description
1 polymer ?
#
loop_
_entity_poly.entity_id
_entity_poly.type
_entity_poly.pdbx_seq_one_letter_code
_entity_poly.pdbx_strand_id
1 'polypeptide(L)' 'MPGTTDLLSGSPNWPVVVLMSPNDPRYTESEYESGKVIREDVECSPCQLKTCPTDRRCMTMIIPEKVVQTCASGK' A
#
# COMPACT_ATOMS: atom_id res chain seq x y z
N MET A 1 -1.68 -16.37 7.12
CA MET A 1 -3.12 -16.11 6.89
C MET A 1 -3.17 -14.84 6.08
N PRO A 2 -3.61 -14.87 4.81
CA PRO A 2 -3.78 -13.64 4.05
C PRO A 2 -4.78 -12.75 4.79
N GLY A 3 -4.46 -11.47 4.92
CA GLY A 3 -5.33 -10.51 5.56
C GLY A 3 -6.61 -10.34 4.74
N THR A 4 -7.70 -9.91 5.36
CA THR A 4 -8.97 -9.66 4.64
C THR A 4 -8.82 -8.65 3.49
N THR A 5 -7.76 -7.82 3.52
CA THR A 5 -7.35 -6.91 2.44
C THR A 5 -6.91 -7.63 1.16
N ASP A 6 -6.26 -8.79 1.29
CA ASP A 6 -5.66 -9.54 0.17
C ASP A 6 -6.76 -10.24 -0.67
N LEU A 7 -7.94 -10.47 -0.07
CA LEU A 7 -9.10 -11.03 -0.76
C LEU A 7 -9.79 -10.01 -1.67
N LEU A 8 -9.70 -8.71 -1.34
CA LEU A 8 -10.27 -7.64 -2.15
C LEU A 8 -9.33 -7.24 -3.29
N SER A 9 -8.01 -7.22 -3.04
CA SER A 9 -7.00 -6.93 -4.07
C SER A 9 -6.98 -7.95 -5.19
N GLY A 10 -7.41 -9.19 -4.95
CA GLY A 10 -7.42 -10.25 -5.98
C GLY A 10 -8.70 -10.44 -6.80
N SER A 11 -9.63 -9.48 -6.75
CA SER A 11 -10.84 -9.54 -7.57
C SER A 11 -10.59 -8.86 -8.93
N PRO A 12 -10.60 -9.59 -10.07
CA PRO A 12 -10.21 -9.05 -11.38
C PRO A 12 -11.15 -7.97 -11.94
N ASN A 13 -12.28 -7.69 -11.28
CA ASN A 13 -13.28 -6.72 -11.73
C ASN A 13 -13.24 -5.38 -11.00
N TRP A 14 -12.37 -5.20 -10.01
CA TRP A 14 -12.33 -3.97 -9.21
C TRP A 14 -10.92 -3.39 -9.21
N PRO A 15 -10.72 -2.13 -9.64
CA PRO A 15 -9.44 -1.48 -9.48
C PRO A 15 -9.17 -1.27 -7.99
N VAL A 16 -8.12 -1.92 -7.48
CA VAL A 16 -7.70 -1.77 -6.08
C VAL A 16 -6.43 -0.93 -5.98
N VAL A 17 -6.42 -0.04 -5.00
CA VAL A 17 -5.25 0.75 -4.64
C VAL A 17 -4.90 0.45 -3.20
N VAL A 18 -3.66 0.02 -2.95
CA VAL A 18 -3.17 -0.36 -1.63
C VAL A 18 -2.18 0.69 -1.14
N LEU A 19 -2.43 1.25 0.04
CA LEU A 19 -1.49 2.15 0.70
C LEU A 19 -0.55 1.30 1.54
N MET A 20 0.72 1.25 1.16
CA MET A 20 1.74 0.53 1.90
C MET A 20 2.84 1.47 2.33
N SER A 21 3.40 1.22 3.50
CA SER A 21 4.45 2.07 4.02
C SER A 21 5.38 1.31 4.95
N PRO A 22 5.11 1.14 6.26
CA PRO A 22 6.02 0.41 7.13
C PRO A 22 6.16 -1.05 6.68
N ASN A 23 5.11 -1.64 6.13
CA ASN A 23 5.12 -2.97 5.55
C ASN A 23 5.74 -2.96 4.15
N ASP A 24 6.62 -3.91 3.87
CA ASP A 24 7.18 -4.12 2.53
C ASP A 24 6.22 -5.00 1.71
N PRO A 25 5.83 -4.59 0.48
CA PRO A 25 4.86 -5.32 -0.32
C PRO A 25 5.33 -6.75 -0.62
N ARG A 26 6.64 -7.02 -0.72
CA ARG A 26 7.17 -8.34 -1.07
C ARG A 26 6.80 -9.46 -0.09
N TYR A 27 6.32 -9.12 1.11
CA TYR A 27 5.91 -10.10 2.12
C TYR A 27 4.42 -10.46 2.04
N THR A 28 3.62 -9.64 1.36
CA THR A 28 2.16 -9.83 1.22
C THR A 28 1.71 -9.90 -0.24
N GLU A 29 2.58 -9.53 -1.18
CA GLU A 29 2.36 -9.67 -2.61
C GLU A 29 1.97 -11.11 -2.95
N SER A 30 0.88 -11.26 -3.69
CA SER A 30 0.44 -12.54 -4.22
C SER A 30 0.13 -12.43 -5.71
N GLU A 31 0.23 -13.55 -6.42
CA GLU A 31 -0.12 -13.66 -7.85
C GLU A 31 -1.59 -13.32 -8.13
N TYR A 32 -2.43 -13.36 -7.11
CA TYR A 32 -3.85 -13.03 -7.23
C TYR A 32 -4.08 -11.53 -7.13
N GLU A 33 -3.16 -10.73 -6.59
CA GLU A 33 -3.40 -9.29 -6.39
C GLU A 33 -3.34 -8.52 -7.71
N SER A 34 -4.44 -7.88 -8.06
CA SER A 34 -4.55 -6.92 -9.16
C SER A 34 -4.75 -5.52 -8.57
N GLY A 35 -3.71 -4.69 -8.60
CA GLY A 35 -3.82 -3.34 -8.06
C GLY A 35 -2.56 -2.51 -8.15
N LYS A 36 -2.66 -1.24 -7.75
CA LYS A 36 -1.51 -0.33 -7.64
C LYS A 36 -1.16 -0.13 -6.17
N VAL A 37 0.12 -0.30 -5.84
CA VAL A 37 0.64 -0.03 -4.51
C VAL A 37 1.18 1.40 -4.46
N ILE A 38 0.70 2.22 -3.53
CA ILE A 38 1.21 3.57 -3.26
C ILE A 38 2.16 3.50 -2.07
N ARG A 39 3.35 4.05 -2.26
CA ARG A 39 4.38 4.20 -1.23
C ARG A 39 5.05 5.57 -1.39
N GLU A 40 5.55 6.10 -0.29
CA GLU A 40 6.55 7.18 -0.30
C GLU A 40 7.94 6.61 -0.06
N ASP A 41 8.90 7.14 -0.81
CA ASP A 41 10.31 6.84 -0.62
C ASP A 41 10.84 7.69 0.54
N VAL A 42 11.09 7.03 1.66
CA VAL A 42 11.71 7.63 2.83
C VAL A 42 12.75 6.68 3.39
N GLU A 43 13.84 7.24 3.89
CA GLU A 43 15.00 6.48 4.39
C GLU A 43 14.63 5.43 5.45
N CYS A 44 13.63 5.71 6.29
CA CYS A 44 13.21 4.79 7.35
C CYS A 44 12.22 3.70 6.89
N SER A 45 11.85 3.62 5.61
CA SER A 45 10.82 2.71 5.08
C SER A 45 11.40 1.79 4.01
N PRO A 46 11.02 0.50 3.96
CA PRO A 46 10.10 -0.22 4.87
C PRO A 46 10.80 -0.70 6.16
N CYS A 47 10.26 -0.36 7.34
CA CYS A 47 10.83 -0.79 8.62
C CYS A 47 10.17 -2.03 9.25
N GLN A 48 8.94 -2.37 8.86
CA GLN A 48 8.11 -3.45 9.41
C GLN A 48 7.90 -3.43 10.93
N LEU A 49 8.10 -2.27 11.58
CA LEU A 49 7.93 -2.13 13.02
C LEU A 49 6.46 -1.89 13.39
N LYS A 50 5.99 -2.56 14.44
CA LYS A 50 4.65 -2.35 15.01
C LYS A 50 4.47 -0.94 15.58
N THR A 51 5.53 -0.39 16.16
CA THR A 51 5.56 0.97 16.71
C THR A 51 6.67 1.74 16.01
N CYS A 52 6.30 2.85 15.39
CA CYS A 52 7.26 3.73 14.73
C CYS A 52 8.15 4.41 15.79
N PRO A 53 9.49 4.32 15.68
CA PRO A 53 10.41 4.99 16.60
C PRO A 53 10.60 6.48 16.29
N THR A 54 10.06 6.96 15.16
CA THR A 54 10.16 8.34 14.69
C THR A 54 8.79 9.01 14.69
N ASP A 55 8.28 9.39 13.52
CA ASP A 55 7.14 10.29 13.34
C ASP A 55 6.12 9.79 12.31
N ARG A 56 6.26 8.53 11.84
CA ARG A 56 5.38 7.92 10.83
C ARG A 56 5.32 8.72 9.50
N ARG A 57 6.35 9.51 9.18
CA ARG A 57 6.47 10.25 7.90
C ARG A 57 6.18 9.39 6.68
N CYS A 58 6.59 8.12 6.73
CA CYS A 58 6.35 7.14 5.69
C CYS A 58 4.85 6.97 5.35
N MET A 59 3.93 7.13 6.31
CA MET A 59 2.48 7.07 6.08
C MET A 59 1.86 8.46 5.89
N THR A 60 2.33 9.47 6.63
CA THR A 60 1.71 10.79 6.62
C THR A 60 2.03 11.61 5.38
N MET A 61 3.11 11.29 4.65
CA MET A 61 3.42 11.94 3.37
C MET A 61 2.59 11.40 2.20
N ILE A 62 1.85 10.31 2.38
CA ILE A 62 0.87 9.85 1.38
C ILE A 62 -0.34 10.78 1.46
N ILE A 63 -0.38 11.78 0.57
CA ILE A 63 -1.47 12.76 0.54
C ILE A 63 -2.71 12.22 -0.20
N PRO A 64 -3.93 12.59 0.23
CA PRO A 64 -5.18 12.14 -0.42
C PRO A 64 -5.22 12.40 -1.93
N GLU A 65 -4.65 13.50 -2.40
CA GLU A 65 -4.63 13.87 -3.81
C GLU A 65 -3.89 12.84 -4.65
N LYS A 66 -2.75 12.32 -4.16
CA LYS A 66 -1.98 11.26 -4.82
C LYS A 66 -2.79 9.97 -4.89
N VAL A 67 -3.55 9.67 -3.84
CA VAL A 67 -4.44 8.49 -3.79
C VAL A 67 -5.55 8.62 -4.82
N VAL A 68 -6.26 9.75 -4.83
CA VAL A 68 -7.34 10.03 -5.77
C VAL A 68 -6.83 9.99 -7.21
N GLN A 69 -5.67 10.60 -7.49
CA GLN A 69 -5.06 10.55 -8.81
C GLN A 69 -4.75 9.11 -9.23
N THR A 70 -4.23 8.28 -8.33
CA THR A 70 -3.92 6.87 -8.62
C THR A 70 -5.18 6.07 -8.91
N CYS A 71 -6.26 6.29 -8.14
CA CYS A 71 -7.56 5.68 -8.36
C CYS A 71 -8.19 6.12 -9.70
N ALA A 72 -8.14 7.42 -10.01
CA ALA A 72 -8.69 7.98 -11.24
C ALA A 72 -7.89 7.58 -12.49
N SER A 73 -6.61 7.22 -12.32
CA SER A 73 -5.75 6.68 -13.38
C SER A 73 -5.96 5.18 -13.60
N GLY A 74 -7.02 4.59 -13.02
CA GLY A 74 -7.40 3.20 -13.22
C GLY A 74 -7.88 2.98 -14.65
N LYS A 75 -7.14 2.14 -15.39
CA LYS A 75 -7.66 1.43 -16.56
C LYS A 75 -8.28 0.13 -16.06
#